data_AF-G8F305-F1
#
_entry.id   AF-G8F305-F1
#
_cell.length_a   1.000
_cell.length_b   1.000
_cell.length_c   1.000
_cell.angle_alpha   90.00
_cell.angle_beta   90.00
_cell.angle_gamma   90.00
#
_symmetry.space_group_name_H-M   'P 1'
#
loop_
_entity.id
_entity.type
_entity.pdbx_description
1 polymer ?
#
loop_
_entity_poly.entity_id
_entity_poly.type
_entity_poly.pdbx_seq_one_letter_code
_entity_poly.pdbx_strand_id
1 'polypeptide(L)' 'DFPLPMASERGQLGETKVECLKNINNCWFLSYIKPSEPICGSDKVTYSSECHLCSKILFEGLNITKLYDGQC' A
#
# COMPACT_ATOMS: atom_id res chain seq x y z
N ASP A 1 4.35 -3.76 -9.61
CA ASP A 1 4.17 -3.14 -8.30
C ASP A 1 5.43 -2.44 -7.86
N PHE A 2 5.26 -1.42 -7.02
CA PHE A 2 6.37 -0.73 -6.37
C PHE A 2 6.35 -1.14 -4.90
N PRO A 3 7.46 -1.68 -4.37
CA PRO A 3 7.45 -2.26 -3.03
C PRO A 3 7.16 -1.18 -1.98
N LEU A 4 6.08 -1.38 -1.22
CA LEU A 4 5.83 -0.61 0.00
C LEU A 4 6.73 -1.11 1.14
N PRO A 5 7.19 -0.21 2.01
CA PRO A 5 7.94 -0.60 3.19
C PRO A 5 7.05 -1.39 4.16
N MET A 6 7.60 -2.48 4.71
CA MET A 6 6.96 -3.24 5.79
C MET A 6 7.11 -2.52 7.12
N ALA A 7 6.06 -2.53 7.94
CA ALA A 7 5.87 -1.82 9.21
C ALA A 7 6.88 -2.10 10.36
N SER A 8 8.04 -2.71 10.08
CA SER A 8 9.03 -3.12 11.09
C SER A 8 9.68 -1.95 11.86
N GLU A 9 9.45 -0.69 11.49
CA GLU A 9 10.13 0.47 12.10
C GLU A 9 9.15 1.59 12.51
N ARG A 10 9.28 2.06 13.76
CA ARG A 10 8.55 3.24 14.27
C ARG A 10 8.97 4.48 13.46
N GLY A 11 8.10 4.93 12.56
CA GLY A 11 8.33 6.12 11.71
C GLY A 11 7.82 5.97 10.28
N GLN A 12 7.52 4.75 9.85
CA GLN A 12 7.25 4.42 8.45
C GLN A 12 5.93 4.94 7.87
N LEU A 13 5.04 5.52 8.68
CA LEU A 13 3.80 6.12 8.17
C LEU A 13 4.09 7.30 7.24
N GLY A 14 5.07 8.14 7.57
CA GLY A 14 5.50 9.25 6.72
C GLY A 14 6.12 8.77 5.41
N GLU A 15 6.98 7.75 5.49
CA GLU A 15 7.66 7.16 4.33
C GLU A 15 6.68 6.44 3.39
N THR A 16 5.72 5.68 3.94
CA THR A 16 4.66 5.02 3.18
C THR A 16 3.85 6.06 2.40
N LYS A 17 3.50 7.20 3.02
CA LYS A 17 2.78 8.28 2.34
C LYS A 17 3.59 8.91 1.21
N VAL A 18 4.90 9.12 1.42
CA VAL A 18 5.81 9.64 0.39
C VAL A 18 5.91 8.68 -0.80
N GLU A 19 6.05 7.38 -0.55
CA GLU A 19 6.14 6.36 -1.59
C GLU A 19 4.83 6.24 -2.37
N CYS A 20 3.68 6.23 -1.66
CA CYS A 20 2.38 6.28 -2.30
C CYS A 20 2.23 7.50 -3.22
N LEU A 21 2.60 8.70 -2.77
CA LEU A 21 2.49 9.92 -3.59
C LEU A 21 3.35 9.86 -4.86
N LYS A 22 4.55 9.29 -4.78
CA LYS A 22 5.45 9.14 -5.94
C LYS A 22 4.86 8.20 -6.99
N ASN A 23 4.18 7.13 -6.54
CA ASN A 23 3.88 5.99 -7.41
C ASN A 23 2.38 5.82 -7.70
N ILE A 24 1.50 6.65 -7.11
CA ILE A 24 0.05 6.58 -7.30
C ILE A 24 -0.37 6.72 -8.77
N ASN A 25 0.36 7.52 -9.57
CA ASN A 25 0.09 7.65 -11.01
C ASN A 25 0.40 6.37 -11.79
N ASN A 26 1.32 5.54 -11.29
CA ASN A 26 1.64 4.24 -11.89
C ASN A 26 0.58 3.18 -11.53
N CYS A 27 -0.29 3.43 -10.55
CA CYS A 27 -1.31 2.47 -10.15
C CYS A 27 -2.35 2.20 -11.24
N TRP A 28 -2.65 3.18 -12.09
CA TRP A 28 -3.49 2.95 -13.29
C TRP A 28 -2.84 1.89 -14.19
N PHE A 29 -1.56 2.07 -14.50
CA PHE A 29 -0.82 1.17 -15.38
C PHE A 29 -0.62 -0.22 -14.74
N LEU A 30 -0.36 -0.28 -13.44
CA LEU A 30 -0.12 -1.52 -12.70
C LEU A 30 -1.38 -2.37 -12.55
N SER A 31 -2.55 -1.76 -12.34
CA SER A 31 -3.84 -2.48 -12.30
C SER A 31 -4.13 -3.24 -13.59
N TYR A 32 -3.56 -2.80 -14.72
CA TYR A 32 -3.73 -3.46 -16.03
C TYR A 32 -2.80 -4.68 -16.18
N ILE A 33 -1.62 -4.67 -15.56
CA ILE A 33 -0.59 -5.71 -15.74
C ILE A 33 -0.58 -6.74 -14.59
N LYS A 34 -0.99 -6.36 -13.37
CA LYS A 34 -1.10 -7.24 -12.21
C LYS A 34 -2.44 -7.06 -11.52
N PRO A 35 -3.42 -7.95 -11.78
CA PRO A 35 -4.80 -7.75 -11.33
C PRO A 35 -5.02 -7.98 -9.83
N SER A 36 -4.12 -8.67 -9.11
CA SER A 36 -4.28 -8.90 -7.67
C SER A 36 -3.02 -9.47 -7.01
N GLU A 37 -2.39 -8.67 -6.15
CA GLU A 37 -1.33 -9.11 -5.23
C GLU A 37 -1.76 -8.69 -3.82
N PRO A 38 -2.53 -9.54 -3.11
CA PRO A 38 -3.09 -9.15 -1.83
C PRO A 38 -1.97 -8.85 -0.84
N ILE A 39 -2.18 -7.84 -0.01
CA ILE A 39 -1.29 -7.49 1.10
C ILE A 39 -2.09 -7.34 2.39
N CYS A 40 -1.44 -7.60 3.51
CA CYS A 40 -2.01 -7.38 4.83
C CYS A 40 -1.61 -5.98 5.33
N GLY A 41 -2.59 -5.16 5.69
CA GLY A 41 -2.37 -3.85 6.32
C GLY A 41 -2.10 -3.98 7.83
N SER A 42 -1.52 -2.94 8.42
CA SER A 42 -1.30 -2.85 9.87
C SER A 42 -2.60 -2.82 10.69
N ASP A 43 -3.72 -2.55 10.05
CA ASP A 43 -5.09 -2.64 10.57
C ASP A 43 -5.69 -4.06 10.50
N LYS A 44 -4.92 -5.04 10.03
CA LYS A 44 -5.33 -6.44 9.81
C LYS A 44 -6.42 -6.59 8.74
N VAL A 45 -6.49 -5.64 7.80
CA VAL A 45 -7.37 -5.73 6.63
C VAL A 45 -6.53 -6.16 5.41
N THR A 46 -7.09 -7.07 4.62
CA THR A 46 -6.51 -7.47 3.34
C THR A 46 -6.85 -6.44 2.27
N TYR A 47 -5.82 -5.88 1.62
CA TYR A 47 -5.95 -4.97 0.49
C TYR A 47 -5.57 -5.70 -0.79
N SER A 48 -6.34 -5.51 -1.87
CA SER A 48 -6.13 -6.20 -3.15
C SER A 48 -4.77 -5.97 -3.83
N SER A 49 -4.10 -4.86 -3.49
CA SER A 49 -2.75 -4.50 -3.94
C SER A 49 -2.16 -3.37 -3.11
N GLU A 50 -0.85 -3.12 -3.26
CA GLU A 50 -0.15 -1.95 -2.72
C GLU A 50 -0.79 -0.64 -3.20
N CYS A 51 -1.22 -0.59 -4.46
CA CYS A 51 -1.97 0.54 -5.01
C CYS A 51 -3.33 0.75 -4.33
N HIS A 52 -4.04 -0.33 -4.00
CA HIS A 52 -5.30 -0.22 -3.27
C HIS A 52 -5.08 0.32 -1.86
N LEU A 53 -4.04 -0.15 -1.16
CA LEU A 53 -3.65 0.42 0.14
C LEU A 53 -3.25 1.90 0.02
N CYS A 54 -2.44 2.28 -0.96
CA CYS A 54 -2.07 3.68 -1.20
C CYS A 54 -3.27 4.58 -1.50
N SER A 55 -4.25 4.10 -2.26
CA SER A 55 -5.50 4.83 -2.51
C SER A 55 -6.22 5.14 -1.20
N LYS A 56 -6.30 4.16 -0.30
CA LYS A 56 -6.92 4.30 1.02
C LYS A 56 -6.15 5.28 1.92
N ILE A 57 -4.83 5.22 1.92
CA ILE A 57 -3.98 6.16 2.68
C ILE A 57 -4.13 7.59 2.16
N LEU A 58 -4.11 7.79 0.84
CA LEU A 58 -4.08 9.13 0.23
C LEU A 58 -5.45 9.79 0.14
N PHE A 59 -6.49 9.05 -0.23
CA PHE A 59 -7.83 9.61 -0.48
C PHE A 59 -8.78 9.47 0.70
N GLU A 60 -8.63 8.43 1.52
CA GLU A 60 -9.43 8.25 2.76
C GLU A 60 -8.67 8.71 4.01
N GLY A 61 -7.39 9.09 3.87
CA GLY A 61 -6.58 9.62 4.96
C GLY A 61 -6.23 8.59 6.04
N LEU A 62 -6.25 7.30 5.70
CA LEU A 62 -5.98 6.23 6.65
C LEU A 62 -4.50 6.17 7.02
N ASN A 63 -4.21 5.97 8.31
CA ASN A 63 -2.84 5.85 8.83
C ASN A 63 -2.42 4.38 8.92
N ILE A 64 -2.30 3.74 7.77
CA ILE A 64 -2.05 2.30 7.64
C ILE A 64 -0.71 2.08 6.93
N THR A 65 0.00 1.04 7.33
CA THR A 65 1.26 0.61 6.71
C THR A 65 1.12 -0.83 6.24
N LYS A 66 1.97 -1.28 5.31
CA LYS A 66 2.00 -2.69 4.91
C LYS A 66 2.58 -3.53 6.05
N LEU A 67 1.85 -4.57 6.47
CA LEU A 67 2.32 -5.52 7.47
C LEU A 67 3.15 -6.64 6.82
N TYR A 68 2.61 -7.30 5.79
CA TYR A 68 3.30 -8.29 4.97
C TYR A 68 2.56 -8.51 3.63
N ASP A 69 3.23 -9.15 2.67
CA ASP A 69 2.62 -9.57 1.40
C ASP A 69 1.78 -10.85 1.60
N GLY A 70 0.59 -10.90 1.00
CA GLY A 70 -0.41 -11.96 1.21
C GLY A 70 -1.66 -11.46 1.93
N GLN A 71 -2.63 -12.36 2.12
CA GLN A 71 -3.86 -12.04 2.88
C GLN A 71 -3.57 -12.03 4.38
N CYS A 72 -4.24 -11.15 5.12
CA CYS A 72 -4.53 -11.39 6.53
C CYS A 72 -5.50 -12.59 6.63
#